data_AF-A0A9W9PDL7-F1
#
_entry.id   AF-A0A9W9PDL7-F1
#
_cell.length_a   1.000
_cell.length_b   1.000
_cell.length_c   1.000
_cell.angle_alpha   90.00
_cell.angle_beta   90.00
_cell.angle_gamma   90.00
#
_symmetry.space_group_name_H-M   'P 1'
#
loop_
_entity.id
_entity.type
_entity.pdbx_description
1 polymer ?
#
loop_
_entity_poly.entity_id
_entity_poly.type
_entity_poly.pdbx_seq_one_letter_code
_entity_poly.pdbx_strand_id
1 'polypeptide(L)'
;MPHHHHHQISFPPAIEDHCTRNLPFTSSFDMHPNETKAFPLTAFFDQNPEVSLIRLQWQDYAGVMRAIVYPEATVIQFIAEGKPFEAVPAAMNHTVDGSVLPLTPHDGNHRFLPDWSSIRQTPDLKTATVICASEYVKPGAPTTRGLCPRQNLLAAKLHLEAELG
;
A
#
# COMPACT_ATOMS: atom_id res chain seq x y z
N MET A 1 -26.19 51.71 9.32
CA MET A 1 -25.59 50.70 10.21
C MET A 1 -26.23 49.35 9.86
N PRO A 2 -25.51 48.39 9.26
CA PRO A 2 -26.09 47.09 8.94
C PRO A 2 -25.80 46.08 10.06
N HIS A 3 -26.85 45.38 10.48
CA HIS A 3 -26.78 44.29 11.47
C HIS A 3 -26.15 43.03 10.85
N HIS A 4 -25.06 42.54 11.45
CA HIS A 4 -24.50 41.22 11.15
C HIS A 4 -25.27 40.14 11.92
N HIS A 5 -25.96 39.26 11.19
CA HIS A 5 -26.45 38.00 11.73
C HIS A 5 -25.36 36.93 11.63
N HIS A 6 -24.78 36.55 12.78
CA HIS A 6 -23.96 35.35 12.92
C HIS A 6 -24.88 34.13 12.95
N HIS A 7 -24.90 33.35 11.86
CA HIS A 7 -25.36 31.97 11.91
C HIS A 7 -24.21 31.08 12.38
N GLN A 8 -24.26 30.64 13.64
CA GLN A 8 -23.44 29.52 14.12
C GLN A 8 -24.01 28.21 13.57
N ILE A 9 -23.24 27.51 12.75
CA ILE A 9 -23.55 26.15 12.29
C ILE A 9 -23.07 25.20 13.39
N SER A 10 -24.02 24.54 14.06
CA SER A 10 -23.76 23.48 15.03
C SER A 10 -23.59 22.16 14.28
N PHE A 11 -22.45 21.49 14.46
CA PHE A 11 -22.23 20.13 14.00
C PHE A 11 -22.67 19.13 15.06
N PRO A 12 -23.31 18.00 14.68
CA PRO A 12 -23.68 16.96 15.63
C PRO A 12 -22.44 16.25 16.21
N PRO A 13 -22.53 15.70 17.43
CA PRO A 13 -21.43 14.98 18.06
C PRO A 13 -21.07 13.69 17.29
N ALA A 14 -19.80 13.34 17.35
CA ALA A 14 -19.22 12.15 16.73
C ALA A 14 -19.99 10.88 17.10
N ILE A 15 -20.29 10.07 16.08
CA ILE A 15 -20.83 8.72 16.26
C ILE A 15 -19.71 7.89 16.91
N GLU A 16 -19.96 7.43 18.14
CA GLU A 16 -19.10 6.47 18.83
C GLU A 16 -19.15 5.13 18.07
N ASP A 17 -18.04 4.77 17.43
CA ASP A 17 -17.87 3.46 16.78
C ASP A 17 -17.77 2.35 17.84
N HIS A 18 -18.93 1.75 18.12
CA HIS A 18 -19.10 0.53 18.91
C HIS A 18 -18.67 -0.73 18.11
N CYS A 19 -17.41 -0.79 17.66
CA CYS A 19 -16.91 -1.98 16.98
C CYS A 19 -15.47 -2.36 17.37
N THR A 20 -15.17 -2.36 18.67
CA THR A 20 -13.98 -3.04 19.22
C THR A 20 -14.32 -4.48 19.60
N ARG A 21 -14.42 -5.36 18.60
CA ARG A 21 -14.24 -6.80 18.86
C ARG A 21 -12.76 -7.13 18.81
N ASN A 22 -12.17 -7.19 19.99
CA ASN A 22 -10.85 -7.76 20.24
C ASN A 22 -10.81 -9.21 19.77
N LEU A 23 -10.07 -9.49 18.70
CA LEU A 23 -9.55 -10.85 18.44
C LEU A 23 -8.08 -10.87 18.84
N PRO A 24 -7.62 -11.89 19.60
CA PRO A 24 -6.23 -11.99 19.99
C PRO A 24 -5.39 -12.38 18.77
N PHE A 25 -4.54 -11.48 18.29
CA PHE A 25 -3.53 -11.82 17.28
C PHE A 25 -2.28 -12.30 18.00
N THR A 26 -2.04 -13.62 17.97
CA THR A 26 -0.83 -14.23 18.47
C THR A 26 0.36 -13.81 17.64
N SER A 27 1.33 -13.18 18.31
CA SER A 27 2.69 -13.01 17.86
C SER A 27 3.35 -14.37 17.64
N SER A 28 3.43 -14.83 16.40
CA SER A 28 4.54 -15.65 15.93
C SER A 28 5.01 -15.12 14.58
N PHE A 29 6.30 -14.83 14.52
CA PHE A 29 7.02 -14.50 13.30
C PHE A 29 7.24 -15.81 12.53
N ASP A 30 6.14 -16.44 12.12
CA ASP A 30 6.19 -17.49 11.12
C ASP A 30 5.72 -16.84 9.83
N MET A 31 6.70 -16.52 9.00
CA MET A 31 6.49 -16.33 7.57
C MET A 31 5.95 -17.67 7.04
N HIS A 32 4.65 -17.94 7.22
CA HIS A 32 4.02 -19.09 6.61
C HIS A 32 3.98 -18.80 5.10
N PRO A 33 4.73 -19.58 4.30
CA PRO A 33 4.76 -19.41 2.87
C PRO A 33 3.50 -20.07 2.34
N ASN A 34 2.37 -19.34 2.30
CA ASN A 34 1.23 -19.86 1.56
C ASN A 34 0.53 -18.78 0.75
N GLU A 35 0.67 -18.98 -0.57
CA GLU A 35 -0.22 -18.55 -1.64
C GLU A 35 -0.11 -17.13 -2.20
N THR A 36 1.06 -16.51 -2.17
CA THR A 36 1.51 -15.90 -3.43
C THR A 36 1.82 -17.06 -4.35
N LYS A 37 0.94 -17.36 -5.33
CA LYS A 37 1.34 -18.17 -6.49
C LYS A 37 2.64 -17.55 -6.97
N ALA A 38 3.76 -18.23 -6.70
CA ALA A 38 5.08 -17.75 -7.06
C ALA A 38 5.12 -17.77 -8.58
N PHE A 39 4.68 -16.69 -9.20
CA PHE A 39 5.01 -16.43 -10.59
C PHE A 39 6.53 -16.43 -10.60
N PRO A 40 7.19 -17.36 -11.32
CA PRO A 40 8.64 -17.37 -11.36
C PRO A 40 9.04 -16.07 -12.07
N LEU A 41 9.52 -15.08 -11.33
CA LEU A 41 10.07 -13.84 -11.88
C LEU A 41 11.08 -14.12 -12.99
N THR A 42 11.81 -15.24 -12.84
CA THR A 42 12.68 -15.81 -13.87
C THR A 42 11.97 -16.01 -15.21
N ALA A 43 10.79 -16.62 -15.23
CA ALA A 43 10.02 -16.82 -16.45
C ALA A 43 9.59 -15.49 -17.11
N PHE A 44 9.35 -14.44 -16.31
CA PHE A 44 9.08 -13.11 -16.86
C PHE A 44 10.35 -12.54 -17.51
N PHE A 45 11.51 -12.62 -16.86
CA PHE A 45 12.76 -12.11 -17.42
C PHE A 45 13.24 -12.90 -18.64
N ASP A 46 13.03 -14.22 -18.65
CA ASP A 46 13.31 -15.07 -19.82
C ASP A 46 12.49 -14.65 -21.05
N GLN A 47 11.24 -14.23 -20.85
CA GLN A 47 10.36 -13.75 -21.91
C GLN A 47 10.61 -12.28 -22.28
N ASN A 48 11.22 -11.50 -21.39
CA ASN A 48 11.41 -10.06 -21.53
C ASN A 48 12.87 -9.66 -21.23
N PRO A 49 13.86 -10.16 -22.00
CA PRO A 49 15.28 -9.98 -21.69
C PRO A 49 15.78 -8.54 -21.78
N GLU A 50 14.99 -7.63 -22.37
CA GLU A 50 15.33 -6.21 -22.43
C GLU A 50 14.99 -5.45 -21.14
N VAL A 51 14.16 -6.02 -20.27
CA VAL A 51 13.77 -5.39 -19.01
C VAL A 51 14.99 -5.33 -18.09
N SER A 52 15.36 -4.11 -17.71
CA SER A 52 16.48 -3.85 -16.79
C SER A 52 16.05 -3.02 -15.58
N LEU A 53 14.84 -2.46 -15.61
CA LEU A 53 14.26 -1.64 -14.56
C LEU A 53 12.90 -2.18 -14.12
N ILE A 54 12.68 -2.26 -12.82
CA ILE A 54 11.41 -2.63 -12.22
C ILE A 54 10.85 -1.42 -11.47
N ARG A 55 9.65 -1.00 -11.86
CA ARG A 55 8.89 0.07 -11.25
C ARG A 55 7.86 -0.53 -10.29
N LEU A 56 8.15 -0.46 -9.00
CA LEU A 56 7.21 -0.78 -7.93
C LEU A 56 6.19 0.36 -7.84
N GLN A 57 4.90 0.09 -8.06
CA GLN A 57 3.84 1.08 -8.09
C GLN A 57 2.81 0.87 -6.99
N TRP A 58 2.34 1.93 -6.38
CA TRP A 58 1.25 1.88 -5.40
C TRP A 58 0.37 3.12 -5.50
N GLN A 59 -0.82 3.05 -4.94
CA GLN A 59 -1.70 4.19 -4.77
C GLN A 59 -1.56 4.75 -3.36
N ASP A 60 -1.40 6.06 -3.24
CA ASP A 60 -1.35 6.76 -1.96
C ASP A 60 -2.74 7.13 -1.42
N TYR A 61 -2.80 7.85 -0.29
CA TYR A 61 -4.08 8.24 0.32
C TYR A 61 -4.81 9.36 -0.43
N ALA A 62 -4.11 10.12 -1.28
CA ALA A 62 -4.72 11.11 -2.18
C ALA A 62 -5.23 10.47 -3.49
N GLY A 63 -5.09 9.15 -3.65
CA GLY A 63 -5.46 8.43 -4.86
C GLY A 63 -4.42 8.52 -5.98
N VAL A 64 -3.23 9.06 -5.71
CA VAL A 64 -2.15 9.26 -6.68
C VAL A 64 -1.35 7.98 -6.86
N MET A 65 -1.10 7.60 -8.11
CA MET A 65 -0.18 6.52 -8.43
C MET A 65 1.27 6.96 -8.28
N ARG A 66 1.95 6.40 -7.28
CA ARG A 66 3.36 6.63 -6.99
C ARG A 66 4.19 5.43 -7.38
N ALA A 67 5.49 5.65 -7.51
CA ALA A 67 6.42 4.57 -7.82
C ALA A 67 7.84 4.83 -7.35
N ILE A 68 8.57 3.73 -7.11
CA ILE A 68 10.03 3.70 -7.01
C ILE A 68 10.53 2.75 -8.10
N VAL A 69 11.65 3.12 -8.73
CA VAL A 69 12.30 2.33 -9.77
C VAL A 69 13.58 1.74 -9.22
N TYR A 70 13.76 0.44 -9.42
CA TYR A 70 14.97 -0.30 -9.08
C TYR A 70 15.54 -1.00 -10.31
N PRO A 71 16.88 -1.15 -10.41
CA PRO A 71 17.47 -2.11 -11.33
C PRO A 71 16.96 -3.53 -11.03
N GLU A 72 16.78 -4.32 -12.08
CA GLU A 72 16.39 -5.74 -11.98
C GLU A 72 17.26 -6.51 -10.99
N ALA A 73 18.59 -6.38 -11.10
CA ALA A 73 19.54 -7.03 -10.22
C ALA A 73 19.32 -6.67 -8.74
N THR A 74 18.96 -5.42 -8.44
CA THR A 74 18.63 -4.97 -7.08
C THR A 74 17.36 -5.61 -6.56
N VAL A 75 16.33 -5.75 -7.41
CA VAL A 75 15.08 -6.44 -7.05
C VAL A 75 15.34 -7.91 -6.75
N ILE A 76 16.10 -8.60 -7.62
CA ILE A 76 16.48 -10.00 -7.41
C ILE A 76 17.24 -10.17 -6.10
N GLN A 77 18.21 -9.29 -5.84
CA GLN A 77 18.98 -9.29 -4.60
C GLN A 77 18.07 -9.12 -3.37
N PHE A 78 17.16 -8.13 -3.39
CA PHE A 78 16.27 -7.88 -2.25
C PHE A 78 15.37 -9.08 -1.98
N ILE A 79 14.85 -9.73 -3.03
CA ILE A 79 14.05 -10.94 -2.89
C ILE A 79 14.89 -12.08 -2.31
N ALA A 80 16.10 -12.30 -2.82
CA ALA A 80 17.00 -13.36 -2.36
C ALA A 80 17.41 -13.18 -0.88
N GLU A 81 17.60 -11.93 -0.45
CA GLU A 81 17.95 -11.57 0.93
C GLU A 81 16.74 -11.49 1.87
N GLY A 82 15.51 -11.61 1.34
CA GLY A 82 14.29 -11.37 2.13
C GLY A 82 14.16 -9.92 2.62
N LYS A 83 14.81 -8.97 1.93
CA LYS A 83 14.84 -7.56 2.31
C LYS A 83 13.54 -6.87 1.87
N PRO A 84 12.89 -6.10 2.75
CA PRO A 84 11.67 -5.38 2.38
C PRO A 84 11.97 -4.20 1.45
N PHE A 85 11.00 -3.87 0.61
CA PHE A 85 10.99 -2.61 -0.14
C PHE A 85 10.38 -1.52 0.74
N GLU A 86 11.20 -0.66 1.32
CA GLU A 86 10.75 0.35 2.28
C GLU A 86 10.69 1.77 1.69
N ALA A 87 9.73 2.56 2.17
CA ALA A 87 9.70 3.99 1.94
C ALA A 87 9.22 4.76 3.18
N VAL A 88 9.66 6.01 3.25
CA VAL A 88 9.29 6.98 4.29
C VAL A 88 7.81 7.38 4.16
N PRO A 89 7.19 7.94 5.22
CA PRO A 89 5.79 8.40 5.19
C PRO A 89 5.42 9.31 4.01
N ALA A 90 6.38 10.08 3.50
CA ALA A 90 6.15 10.95 2.35
C ALA A 90 5.69 10.19 1.09
N ALA A 91 5.98 8.89 1.00
CA ALA A 91 5.52 8.02 -0.08
C ALA A 91 4.00 7.75 -0.07
N MET A 92 3.27 8.07 1.01
CA MET A 92 1.83 7.82 1.13
C MET A 92 1.01 9.08 1.46
N ASN A 93 1.65 10.06 2.10
CA ASN A 93 0.94 11.12 2.83
C ASN A 93 0.93 12.48 2.11
N HIS A 94 1.16 12.54 0.81
CA HIS A 94 1.21 13.80 0.07
C HIS A 94 0.09 13.86 -0.97
N THR A 95 -0.47 15.05 -1.18
CA THR A 95 -1.41 15.32 -2.28
C THR A 95 -0.65 15.46 -3.61
N VAL A 96 -1.41 15.73 -4.68
CA VAL A 96 -0.86 16.00 -6.02
C VAL A 96 0.02 17.26 -6.04
N ASP A 97 -0.28 18.27 -5.22
CA ASP A 97 0.52 19.52 -5.16
C ASP A 97 1.70 19.42 -4.19
N GLY A 98 1.90 18.27 -3.55
CA GLY A 98 2.98 18.03 -2.60
C GLY A 98 2.67 18.54 -1.18
N SER A 99 1.47 19.03 -0.90
CA SER A 99 1.05 19.28 0.48
C SER A 99 0.87 17.96 1.25
N VAL A 100 1.19 17.99 2.54
CA VAL A 100 0.98 16.85 3.43
C VAL A 100 -0.52 16.71 3.74
N LEU A 101 -1.05 15.50 3.58
CA LEU A 101 -2.43 15.20 3.94
C LEU A 101 -2.62 15.31 5.47
N PRO A 102 -3.69 15.98 5.93
CA PRO A 102 -3.96 16.07 7.36
C PRO A 102 -4.30 14.69 7.94
N LEU A 103 -3.99 14.48 9.22
CA LEU A 103 -4.32 13.27 9.99
C LEU A 103 -3.66 11.98 9.51
N THR A 104 -2.67 12.05 8.61
CA THR A 104 -1.92 10.86 8.19
C THR A 104 -0.81 10.49 9.17
N PRO A 105 -0.56 9.20 9.48
CA PRO A 105 0.50 8.79 10.39
C PRO A 105 1.91 9.09 9.83
N HIS A 106 2.78 9.67 10.66
CA HIS A 106 4.18 10.01 10.29
C HIS A 106 5.22 9.35 11.21
N ASP A 107 4.79 8.50 12.13
CA ASP A 107 5.59 7.88 13.20
C ASP A 107 6.08 6.47 12.86
N GLY A 108 6.24 6.17 11.58
CA GLY A 108 6.56 4.84 11.06
C GLY A 108 6.98 4.87 9.60
N ASN A 109 7.16 3.70 9.00
CA ASN A 109 7.54 3.53 7.59
C ASN A 109 6.53 2.65 6.85
N HIS A 110 6.58 2.70 5.52
CA HIS A 110 5.81 1.80 4.67
C HIS A 110 6.72 0.71 4.11
N ARG A 111 6.28 -0.55 4.22
CA ARG A 111 6.84 -1.69 3.49
C ARG A 111 5.93 -2.01 2.32
N PHE A 112 6.49 -2.05 1.13
CA PHE A 112 5.78 -2.43 -0.07
C PHE A 112 5.89 -3.94 -0.30
N LEU A 113 4.75 -4.54 -0.60
CA LEU A 113 4.58 -5.95 -0.92
C LEU A 113 4.23 -6.06 -2.41
N PRO A 114 5.21 -6.33 -3.29
CA PRO A 114 4.92 -6.47 -4.71
C PRO A 114 4.03 -7.68 -4.98
N ASP A 115 2.97 -7.47 -5.75
CA ASP A 115 2.14 -8.51 -6.31
C ASP A 115 2.76 -8.95 -7.63
N TRP A 116 3.69 -9.92 -7.58
CA TRP A 116 4.41 -10.37 -8.77
C TRP A 116 3.51 -10.93 -9.88
N SER A 117 2.28 -11.34 -9.57
CA SER A 117 1.30 -11.73 -10.60
C SER A 117 0.85 -10.54 -11.47
N SER A 118 1.01 -9.32 -10.97
CA SER A 118 0.71 -8.07 -11.66
C SER A 118 1.87 -7.52 -12.49
N ILE A 119 3.03 -8.22 -12.55
CA ILE A 119 4.17 -7.73 -13.31
C ILE A 119 3.86 -7.64 -14.81
N ARG A 120 4.13 -6.49 -15.43
CA ARG A 120 3.93 -6.26 -16.87
C ARG A 120 5.08 -5.44 -17.44
N GLN A 121 5.57 -5.80 -18.62
CA GLN A 121 6.50 -4.96 -19.38
C GLN A 121 5.79 -3.68 -19.82
N THR A 122 6.47 -2.54 -19.78
CA THR A 122 5.95 -1.27 -20.28
C THR A 122 6.30 -1.04 -21.76
N PRO A 123 5.66 -0.07 -22.44
CA PRO A 123 5.88 0.16 -23.87
C PRO A 123 7.31 0.51 -24.28
N ASP A 124 8.15 0.97 -23.35
CA ASP A 124 9.58 1.27 -23.57
C ASP A 124 10.47 0.01 -23.58
N LEU A 125 9.91 -1.17 -23.31
CA LEU A 125 10.53 -2.50 -23.29
C LEU A 125 11.62 -2.72 -22.24
N LYS A 126 12.29 -1.65 -21.79
CA LYS A 126 13.37 -1.67 -20.80
C LYS A 126 12.87 -1.65 -19.36
N THR A 127 11.60 -1.32 -19.17
CA THR A 127 11.00 -1.21 -17.85
C THR A 127 9.87 -2.23 -17.72
N ALA A 128 9.66 -2.72 -16.50
CA ALA A 128 8.48 -3.45 -16.11
C ALA A 128 7.84 -2.77 -14.90
N THR A 129 6.54 -2.94 -14.74
CA THR A 129 5.76 -2.39 -13.63
C THR A 129 5.15 -3.51 -12.83
N VAL A 130 5.08 -3.33 -11.52
CA VAL A 130 4.42 -4.25 -10.60
C VAL A 130 3.63 -3.44 -9.57
N ILE A 131 2.40 -3.84 -9.31
CA ILE A 131 1.55 -3.22 -8.30
C ILE A 131 1.95 -3.74 -6.93
N CYS A 132 2.03 -2.85 -5.96
CA CYS A 132 2.35 -3.14 -4.58
C CYS A 132 1.14 -2.90 -3.68
N ALA A 133 0.96 -3.78 -2.70
CA ALA A 133 0.30 -3.42 -1.46
C ALA A 133 1.30 -2.75 -0.51
N SER A 134 0.82 -2.17 0.59
CA SER A 134 1.66 -1.54 1.60
C SER A 134 1.31 -2.02 2.99
N GLU A 135 2.31 -2.15 3.84
CA GLU A 135 2.19 -2.36 5.26
C GLU A 135 2.79 -1.16 5.99
N TYR A 136 2.11 -0.68 7.02
CA TYR A 136 2.65 0.37 7.87
C TYR A 136 3.31 -0.23 9.10
N VAL A 137 4.55 0.17 9.33
CA VAL A 137 5.42 -0.34 10.38
C VAL A 137 5.80 0.80 11.31
N LYS A 138 5.28 0.76 12.52
CA LYS A 138 5.63 1.68 13.60
C LYS A 138 6.58 1.00 14.58
N PRO A 139 7.68 1.65 15.02
CA PRO A 139 8.57 1.08 16.02
C PRO A 139 7.82 0.70 17.30
N GLY A 140 7.99 -0.55 17.75
CA GLY A 140 7.35 -1.06 18.97
C GLY A 140 5.87 -1.40 18.85
N ALA A 141 5.28 -1.35 17.65
CA ALA A 141 3.89 -1.71 17.41
C ALA A 141 3.75 -2.83 16.37
N PRO A 142 2.64 -3.60 16.38
CA PRO A 142 2.34 -4.54 15.31
C PRO A 142 2.22 -3.84 13.95
N THR A 143 2.64 -4.53 12.89
CA THR A 143 2.44 -4.07 11.52
C THR A 143 0.96 -4.00 11.18
N THR A 144 0.53 -2.93 10.49
CA THR A 144 -0.86 -2.75 10.08
C THR A 144 -1.02 -2.68 8.57
N ARG A 145 -2.04 -3.38 8.08
CA ARG A 145 -2.47 -3.45 6.67
C ARG A 145 -3.67 -2.55 6.37
N GLY A 146 -4.40 -2.12 7.41
CA GLY A 146 -5.63 -1.33 7.26
C GLY A 146 -5.42 0.09 6.71
N LEU A 147 -4.18 0.49 6.51
CA LEU A 147 -3.86 1.76 5.86
C LEU A 147 -3.68 1.63 4.35
N CYS A 148 -3.53 0.43 3.79
CA CYS A 148 -3.33 0.27 2.35
C CYS A 148 -4.64 0.45 1.58
N PRO A 149 -4.76 1.44 0.66
CA PRO A 149 -5.98 1.62 -0.13
C PRO A 149 -6.40 0.36 -0.91
N ARG A 150 -5.42 -0.35 -1.49
CA ARG A 150 -5.65 -1.60 -2.22
C ARG A 150 -6.24 -2.70 -1.32
N GLN A 151 -5.73 -2.85 -0.10
CA GLN A 151 -6.23 -3.89 0.81
C GLN A 151 -7.60 -3.54 1.37
N ASN A 152 -7.87 -2.26 1.65
CA ASN A 152 -9.18 -1.79 2.07
C ASN A 152 -10.23 -2.03 0.98
N LEU A 153 -9.90 -1.78 -0.28
CA LEU A 153 -10.78 -2.09 -1.41
C LEU A 153 -11.08 -3.59 -1.52
N LEU A 154 -10.05 -4.45 -1.37
CA LEU A 154 -10.23 -5.90 -1.40
C LEU A 154 -11.12 -6.39 -0.25
N ALA A 155 -10.92 -5.86 0.96
CA ALA A 155 -11.75 -6.20 2.11
C ALA A 155 -13.21 -5.77 1.90
N ALA A 156 -13.44 -4.56 1.36
CA ALA A 156 -14.77 -4.08 1.03
C ALA A 156 -15.45 -4.95 -0.05
N LYS A 157 -14.70 -5.35 -1.09
CA LYS A 157 -15.19 -6.26 -2.15
C LYS A 157 -15.65 -7.59 -1.56
N LEU A 158 -14.81 -8.24 -0.74
CA LEU A 158 -15.13 -9.52 -0.11
C LEU A 158 -16.35 -9.42 0.81
N HIS A 159 -16.47 -8.31 1.53
CA HIS A 159 -17.64 -8.05 2.37
C HIS A 159 -18.92 -7.96 1.53
N LEU A 160 -18.91 -7.20 0.44
CA LEU A 160 -20.04 -7.07 -0.48
C LEU A 160 -20.40 -8.40 -1.15
N GLU A 161 -19.41 -9.22 -1.53
CA GLU A 161 -19.65 -10.54 -2.12
C GLU A 161 -20.32 -11.50 -1.11
N ALA A 162 -19.97 -11.41 0.17
CA ALA A 162 -20.62 -12.19 1.23
C ALA A 162 -22.06 -11.75 1.51
N GLU A 163 -22.39 -10.47 1.27
CA GLU A 163 -23.76 -9.95 1.46
C GLU A 163 -24.67 -10.19 0.24
N LEU A 164 -24.11 -10.22 -0.97
CA LEU A 164 -24.88 -10.22 -2.21
C LEU A 164 -25.14 -11.59 -2.82
N GLY A 165 -24.38 -12.64 -2.45
CA GLY A 165 -24.64 -14.03 -2.87
C GLY A 165 -24.41 -14.31 -4.35
#